data_AF-A0A3N6MT13-F1
#
_entry.id   AF-A0A3N6MT13-F1
#
_cell.length_a   1.000
_cell.length_b   1.000
_cell.length_c   1.000
_cell.angle_alpha   90.00
_cell.angle_beta   90.00
_cell.angle_gamma   90.00
#
_symmetry.space_group_name_H-M   'P 1'
#
loop_
_entity.id
_entity.type
_entity.pdbx_description
1 polymer ?
#
loop_
_entity_poly.entity_id
_entity_poly.type
_entity_poly.pdbx_seq_one_letter_code
_entity_poly.pdbx_strand_id
1 'polypeptide(L)'
;MLATQFPIRKPVKLIAIAAVFAAPFELAVSGAHAATPTAYVTSETAGVGVIDLDQMSLAKTFPVGADGPRGLSLNADGTRLLLANKNTGDLAVIDTQTGKVVERVKIGKNPEYVRVHNGYAYVTYEPGQAGGKPGADDDDNALPAEIAIIDEKTWRVIRSVKSGHETEGVEFSRDGTTMLVTNEGDDTLSVYDANTGAPLRTVPLPAGGRPRGIKASPDGSQYVVTLESSNRFVVLDAHDFHVVTTVDTKLGPYGVAFDPAGKRLFVAAARDATLQVFDAHNYAHLADVPVGKRCWHFSFTPDGARLLLACGRSNAVYVVDAQTYQTLQQIGDLPLAWGIVTWPTSAGSIESR
;
A
#
# COMPACT_ATOMS: atom_id res chain seq x y z
N MET A 1 -2.40 90.80 68.24
CA MET A 1 -1.88 91.82 67.30
C MET A 1 -0.75 91.20 66.50
N LEU A 2 -1.00 90.81 65.26
CA LEU A 2 -0.24 91.20 64.06
C LEU A 2 -0.70 90.29 62.91
N ALA A 3 -1.07 90.92 61.81
CA ALA A 3 -1.46 90.31 60.55
C ALA A 3 -0.25 90.18 59.60
N THR A 4 -0.52 89.57 58.44
CA THR A 4 0.28 89.49 57.18
C THR A 4 1.36 88.41 57.16
N GLN A 5 1.56 87.60 56.10
CA GLN A 5 1.26 87.71 54.66
C GLN A 5 1.33 86.30 54.01
N PHE A 6 0.59 86.08 52.92
CA PHE A 6 0.58 84.84 52.11
C PHE A 6 1.85 84.68 51.25
N PRO A 7 2.19 83.43 50.85
CA PRO A 7 2.61 83.23 49.45
C PRO A 7 1.86 82.09 48.71
N ILE A 8 1.79 82.32 47.41
CA ILE A 8 1.09 81.62 46.34
C ILE A 8 1.69 80.22 46.09
N ARG A 9 0.87 79.16 46.07
CA ARG A 9 1.24 77.83 45.54
C ARG A 9 0.62 77.62 44.15
N LYS A 10 1.46 77.30 43.16
CA LYS A 10 1.08 76.89 41.80
C LYS A 10 0.41 75.50 41.81
N PRO A 11 -0.48 75.19 40.86
CA PRO A 11 -1.20 73.92 40.83
C PRO A 11 -0.28 72.75 40.44
N VAL A 12 -0.39 71.64 41.16
CA VAL A 12 0.23 70.35 40.84
C VAL A 12 -0.60 69.68 39.75
N LYS A 13 0.01 69.36 38.61
CA LYS A 13 -0.58 68.48 37.58
C LYS A 13 -0.57 67.05 38.12
N LEU A 14 -1.75 66.45 38.32
CA LEU A 14 -1.88 65.00 38.45
C LEU A 14 -1.55 64.36 37.10
N ILE A 15 -0.49 63.56 37.04
CA ILE A 15 -0.23 62.64 35.93
C ILE A 15 -1.06 61.39 36.20
N ALA A 16 -2.05 61.11 35.36
CA ALA A 16 -2.77 59.86 35.37
C ALA A 16 -1.83 58.73 34.90
N ILE A 17 -1.58 57.76 35.77
CA ILE A 17 -0.89 56.51 35.40
C ILE A 17 -1.91 55.67 34.62
N ALA A 18 -1.70 55.53 33.31
CA ALA A 18 -2.44 54.57 32.50
C ALA A 18 -1.98 53.16 32.88
N ALA A 19 -2.88 52.38 33.50
CA ALA A 19 -2.67 50.95 33.71
C ALA A 19 -2.73 50.25 32.35
N VAL A 20 -1.58 49.76 31.88
CA VAL A 20 -1.52 48.85 30.73
C VAL A 20 -1.98 47.48 31.23
N PHE A 21 -3.21 47.10 30.90
CA PHE A 21 -3.66 45.72 31.01
C PHE A 21 -2.94 44.90 29.92
N ALA A 22 -1.92 44.14 30.33
CA ALA A 22 -1.36 43.10 29.48
C ALA A 22 -2.40 41.97 29.38
N ALA A 23 -3.05 41.85 28.22
CA ALA A 23 -3.87 40.69 27.92
C ALA A 23 -2.98 39.44 27.86
N PRO A 24 -3.37 38.31 28.46
CA PRO A 24 -2.62 37.07 28.29
C PRO A 24 -2.69 36.67 26.81
N PHE A 25 -1.51 36.55 26.19
CA PHE A 25 -1.37 35.96 24.88
C PHE A 25 -1.60 34.46 25.04
N GLU A 26 -2.85 34.01 24.87
CA GLU A 26 -3.13 32.59 24.73
C GLU A 26 -2.51 32.13 23.41
N LEU A 27 -1.37 31.45 23.51
CA LEU A 27 -0.86 30.61 22.45
C LEU A 27 -1.91 29.53 22.20
N ALA A 28 -2.76 29.75 21.21
CA ALA A 28 -3.54 28.69 20.61
C ALA A 28 -2.56 27.66 20.04
N VAL A 29 -2.25 26.64 20.83
CA VAL A 29 -1.67 25.40 20.31
C VAL A 29 -2.76 24.85 19.41
N SER A 30 -2.65 25.12 18.10
CA SER A 30 -3.35 24.34 17.10
C SER A 30 -2.83 22.91 17.25
N GLY A 31 -3.50 22.12 18.08
CA GLY A 31 -3.35 20.68 18.05
C GLY A 31 -3.77 20.26 16.65
N ALA A 32 -2.80 20.12 15.75
CA ALA A 32 -3.00 19.31 14.57
C ALA A 32 -3.44 17.96 15.11
N HIS A 33 -4.73 17.65 15.02
CA HIS A 33 -5.20 16.29 15.21
C HIS A 33 -4.39 15.46 14.22
N ALA A 34 -3.41 14.70 14.72
CA ALA A 34 -2.77 13.69 13.91
C ALA A 34 -3.91 12.85 13.32
N ALA A 35 -3.93 12.71 12.00
CA ALA A 35 -4.96 11.92 11.34
C ALA A 35 -5.00 10.54 12.02
N THR A 36 -6.19 10.10 12.42
CA THR A 36 -6.38 8.81 13.09
C THR A 36 -5.73 7.70 12.23
N PRO A 37 -4.84 6.88 12.79
CA PRO A 37 -4.26 5.77 12.06
C PRO A 37 -5.35 4.88 11.46
N THR A 38 -5.26 4.63 10.16
CA THR A 38 -6.35 4.05 9.37
C THR A 38 -5.80 2.98 8.43
N ALA A 39 -6.52 1.87 8.26
CA ALA A 39 -6.31 0.97 7.12
C ALA A 39 -7.43 1.13 6.08
N TYR A 40 -7.04 1.11 4.81
CA TYR A 40 -7.94 1.06 3.67
C TYR A 40 -7.90 -0.31 3.05
N VAL A 41 -9.05 -0.90 2.80
CA VAL A 41 -9.18 -2.29 2.30
C VAL A 41 -10.10 -2.30 1.10
N THR A 42 -9.63 -2.78 -0.04
CA THR A 42 -10.54 -2.97 -1.17
C THR A 42 -11.40 -4.20 -0.98
N SER A 43 -12.66 -4.07 -1.37
CA SER A 43 -13.64 -5.14 -1.50
C SER A 43 -14.15 -5.15 -2.92
N GLU A 44 -13.99 -6.28 -3.63
CA GLU A 44 -14.38 -6.41 -5.03
C GLU A 44 -15.88 -6.10 -5.28
N THR A 45 -16.70 -6.06 -4.22
CA THR A 45 -18.16 -5.82 -4.32
C THR A 45 -18.73 -4.71 -3.44
N ALA A 46 -17.98 -4.19 -2.44
CA ALA A 46 -18.49 -3.19 -1.51
C ALA A 46 -17.77 -1.82 -1.58
N GLY A 47 -16.63 -1.74 -2.26
CA GLY A 47 -15.82 -0.53 -2.33
C GLY A 47 -14.62 -0.58 -1.41
N VAL A 48 -14.38 0.47 -0.64
CA VAL A 48 -13.19 0.55 0.24
C VAL A 48 -13.61 0.58 1.71
N GLY A 49 -13.31 -0.49 2.44
CA GLY A 49 -13.41 -0.51 3.89
C GLY A 49 -12.38 0.41 4.54
N VAL A 50 -12.82 1.17 5.53
CA VAL A 50 -11.97 2.08 6.31
C VAL A 50 -11.95 1.56 7.74
N ILE A 51 -10.82 1.00 8.14
CA ILE A 51 -10.61 0.41 9.46
C ILE A 51 -9.90 1.43 10.35
N ASP A 52 -10.48 1.72 11.51
CA ASP A 52 -9.83 2.47 12.57
C ASP A 52 -8.80 1.56 13.25
N LEU A 53 -7.53 1.95 13.24
CA LEU A 53 -6.45 1.12 13.79
C LEU A 53 -6.29 1.22 15.32
N ASP A 54 -6.85 2.26 15.96
CA ASP A 54 -6.85 2.35 17.42
C ASP A 54 -7.91 1.40 18.00
N GLN A 55 -9.07 1.34 17.34
CA GLN A 55 -10.18 0.48 17.73
C GLN A 55 -10.11 -0.92 17.11
N MET A 56 -9.32 -1.07 16.04
CA MET A 56 -9.26 -2.26 15.20
C MET A 56 -10.65 -2.74 14.76
N SER A 57 -11.44 -1.80 14.23
CA SER A 57 -12.80 -2.06 13.79
C SER A 57 -13.12 -1.36 12.47
N LEU A 58 -14.06 -1.88 11.70
CA LEU A 58 -14.54 -1.25 10.47
C LEU A 58 -15.35 0.00 10.83
N ALA A 59 -14.79 1.18 10.58
CA ALA A 59 -15.43 2.44 10.91
C ALA A 59 -16.50 2.83 9.87
N LYS A 60 -16.20 2.62 8.59
CA LYS A 60 -17.09 2.94 7.46
C LYS A 60 -16.60 2.27 6.17
N THR A 61 -17.42 2.34 5.13
CA THR A 61 -17.06 1.91 3.77
C THR A 61 -17.28 3.06 2.80
N PHE A 62 -16.26 3.39 2.01
CA PHE A 62 -16.37 4.34 0.91
C PHE A 62 -17.00 3.66 -0.30
N PRO A 63 -18.15 4.17 -0.80
CA PRO A 63 -18.80 3.60 -1.95
C PRO A 63 -18.02 3.97 -3.21
N VAL A 64 -17.70 2.97 -4.03
CA VAL A 64 -17.11 3.17 -5.37
C VAL A 64 -18.01 2.66 -6.48
N GLY A 65 -19.20 2.15 -6.16
CA GLY A 65 -20.14 1.60 -7.13
C GLY A 65 -19.82 0.16 -7.54
N ALA A 66 -20.18 -0.21 -8.76
CA ALA A 66 -19.99 -1.56 -9.31
C ALA A 66 -18.61 -1.73 -10.00
N ASP A 67 -17.64 -0.91 -9.60
CA ASP A 67 -16.36 -0.72 -10.29
C ASP A 67 -15.41 -1.92 -10.17
N GLY A 68 -15.66 -2.82 -9.21
CA GLY A 68 -14.85 -4.03 -8.99
C GLY A 68 -13.42 -3.70 -8.57
N PRO A 69 -13.20 -3.00 -7.44
CA PRO A 69 -11.87 -2.57 -7.04
C PRO A 69 -10.99 -3.73 -6.56
N ARG A 70 -9.71 -3.68 -6.91
CA ARG A 70 -8.69 -4.66 -6.51
C ARG A 70 -7.48 -3.96 -5.89
N GLY A 71 -6.45 -3.68 -6.65
CA GLY A 71 -5.26 -2.96 -6.20
C GLY A 71 -5.59 -1.57 -5.67
N LEU A 72 -4.91 -1.20 -4.59
CA LEU A 72 -4.98 0.14 -4.03
C LEU A 72 -3.61 0.61 -3.56
N SER A 73 -3.43 1.92 -3.54
CA SER A 73 -2.26 2.57 -2.94
C SER A 73 -2.65 3.96 -2.45
N LEU A 74 -1.83 4.55 -1.58
CA LEU A 74 -1.96 5.93 -1.13
C LEU A 74 -0.94 6.80 -1.85
N ASN A 75 -1.30 8.05 -2.10
CA ASN A 75 -0.29 9.05 -2.44
C ASN A 75 0.58 9.37 -1.21
N ALA A 76 1.71 10.05 -1.45
CA ALA A 76 2.75 10.25 -0.42
C ALA A 76 2.29 10.97 0.86
N ASP A 77 1.24 11.81 0.78
CA ASP A 77 0.69 12.53 1.93
C ASP A 77 -0.60 11.90 2.50
N GLY A 78 -1.03 10.76 1.96
CA GLY A 78 -2.21 10.01 2.43
C GLY A 78 -3.54 10.70 2.18
N THR A 79 -3.58 11.81 1.43
CA THR A 79 -4.82 12.55 1.13
C THR A 79 -5.62 11.94 -0.01
N ARG A 80 -5.00 11.05 -0.80
CA ARG A 80 -5.61 10.37 -1.94
C ARG A 80 -5.40 8.87 -1.85
N LEU A 81 -6.48 8.13 -2.04
CA LEU A 81 -6.47 6.70 -2.27
C LEU A 81 -6.68 6.42 -3.76
N LEU A 82 -5.78 5.64 -4.34
CA LEU A 82 -5.74 5.31 -5.76
C LEU A 82 -6.18 3.86 -5.92
N LEU A 83 -7.17 3.61 -6.78
CA LEU A 83 -7.91 2.35 -6.83
C LEU A 83 -8.00 1.80 -8.26
N ALA A 84 -7.42 0.62 -8.50
CA ALA A 84 -7.58 -0.11 -9.75
C ALA A 84 -8.97 -0.76 -9.80
N ASN A 85 -9.77 -0.36 -10.78
CA ASN A 85 -11.14 -0.83 -10.93
C ASN A 85 -11.28 -1.73 -12.15
N LYS A 86 -11.46 -3.03 -11.92
CA LYS A 86 -11.51 -4.03 -12.99
C LYS A 86 -12.65 -3.77 -13.97
N ASN A 87 -13.86 -3.48 -13.46
CA ASN A 87 -15.07 -3.49 -14.27
C ASN A 87 -15.21 -2.23 -15.13
N THR A 88 -14.72 -1.09 -14.64
CA THR A 88 -14.73 0.20 -15.36
C THR A 88 -13.45 0.44 -16.15
N GLY A 89 -12.37 -0.29 -15.85
CA GLY A 89 -11.10 -0.22 -16.55
C GLY A 89 -10.43 1.14 -16.39
N ASP A 90 -10.47 1.68 -15.18
CA ASP A 90 -9.93 2.97 -14.78
C ASP A 90 -9.20 2.87 -13.44
N LEU A 91 -8.43 3.92 -13.12
CA LEU A 91 -7.97 4.22 -11.78
C LEU A 91 -8.89 5.30 -11.19
N ALA A 92 -9.63 4.97 -10.13
CA ALA A 92 -10.34 5.98 -9.36
C ALA A 92 -9.41 6.61 -8.31
N VAL A 93 -9.49 7.93 -8.16
CA VAL A 93 -8.81 8.68 -7.12
C VAL A 93 -9.86 9.13 -6.11
N ILE A 94 -9.69 8.74 -4.84
CA ILE A 94 -10.61 9.01 -3.75
C ILE A 94 -9.95 9.98 -2.78
N ASP A 95 -10.66 11.05 -2.42
CA ASP A 95 -10.26 11.93 -1.32
C ASP A 95 -10.47 11.20 0.02
N THR A 96 -9.41 10.97 0.78
CA THR A 96 -9.44 10.11 1.97
C THR A 96 -10.24 10.70 3.14
N GLN A 97 -10.40 12.03 3.17
CA GLN A 97 -11.18 12.71 4.18
C GLN A 97 -12.69 12.54 3.94
N THR A 98 -13.12 12.72 2.69
CA THR A 98 -14.55 12.71 2.31
C THR A 98 -15.04 11.35 1.83
N GLY A 99 -14.13 10.46 1.42
CA GLY A 99 -14.45 9.17 0.81
C GLY A 99 -15.05 9.27 -0.58
N LYS A 100 -14.97 10.44 -1.23
CA LYS A 100 -15.53 10.67 -2.56
C LYS A 100 -14.49 10.44 -3.64
N VAL A 101 -14.91 9.81 -4.74
CA VAL A 101 -14.13 9.77 -5.97
C VAL A 101 -14.05 11.21 -6.52
N VAL A 102 -12.83 11.72 -6.67
CA VAL A 102 -12.54 13.07 -7.18
C VAL A 102 -11.99 13.05 -8.60
N GLU A 103 -11.47 11.92 -9.07
CA GLU A 103 -10.93 11.77 -10.43
C GLU A 103 -11.05 10.32 -10.90
N ARG A 104 -11.11 10.12 -12.23
CA ARG A 104 -11.12 8.82 -12.89
C ARG A 104 -10.21 8.83 -14.10
N VAL A 105 -9.10 8.09 -14.02
CA VAL A 105 -8.11 7.99 -15.09
C VAL A 105 -8.38 6.73 -15.90
N LYS A 106 -8.77 6.89 -17.17
CA LYS A 106 -8.99 5.73 -18.06
C LYS A 106 -7.66 5.01 -18.33
N ILE A 107 -7.64 3.69 -18.14
CA ILE A 107 -6.45 2.85 -18.36
C ILE A 107 -6.70 1.86 -19.49
N GLY A 108 -7.57 0.88 -19.26
CA GLY A 108 -7.64 -0.31 -20.10
C GLY A 108 -8.46 -1.40 -19.41
N LYS A 109 -8.53 -2.59 -20.02
CA LYS A 109 -9.26 -3.71 -19.42
C LYS A 109 -8.46 -4.32 -18.27
N ASN A 110 -9.16 -4.82 -17.26
CA ASN A 110 -8.61 -5.57 -16.13
C ASN A 110 -7.41 -4.90 -15.42
N PRO A 111 -7.50 -3.65 -14.96
CA PRO A 111 -6.50 -3.13 -14.04
C PRO A 111 -6.53 -3.93 -12.73
N GLU A 112 -5.36 -4.36 -12.23
CA GLU A 112 -5.25 -5.34 -11.14
C GLU A 112 -4.52 -4.77 -9.92
N TYR A 113 -3.30 -4.27 -10.10
CA TYR A 113 -2.41 -3.83 -9.02
C TYR A 113 -2.15 -2.32 -9.12
N VAL A 114 -1.93 -1.65 -7.99
CA VAL A 114 -1.55 -0.23 -7.93
C VAL A 114 -0.35 -0.07 -7.02
N ARG A 115 0.69 0.59 -7.52
CA ARG A 115 1.81 1.04 -6.70
C ARG A 115 2.11 2.50 -6.95
N VAL A 116 2.24 3.29 -5.89
CA VAL A 116 2.67 4.68 -5.98
C VAL A 116 4.17 4.79 -5.76
N HIS A 117 4.89 5.50 -6.62
CA HIS A 117 6.31 5.80 -6.41
C HIS A 117 6.65 7.16 -7.03
N ASN A 118 7.32 8.02 -6.25
CA ASN A 118 7.79 9.35 -6.68
C ASN A 118 6.71 10.25 -7.32
N GLY A 119 5.47 10.20 -6.82
CA GLY A 119 4.35 11.01 -7.32
C GLY A 119 3.72 10.48 -8.62
N TYR A 120 3.97 9.20 -8.93
CA TYR A 120 3.34 8.50 -10.03
C TYR A 120 2.67 7.23 -9.54
N ALA A 121 1.50 6.91 -10.10
CA ALA A 121 0.85 5.63 -9.92
C ALA A 121 1.18 4.69 -11.08
N TYR A 122 1.59 3.48 -10.74
CA TYR A 122 1.93 2.40 -11.66
C TYR A 122 0.84 1.34 -11.52
N VAL A 123 0.06 1.17 -12.58
CA VAL A 123 -1.12 0.29 -12.58
C VAL A 123 -0.94 -0.79 -13.62
N THR A 124 -0.89 -2.04 -13.19
CA THR A 124 -0.90 -3.18 -14.11
C THR A 124 -2.29 -3.37 -14.68
N TYR A 125 -2.39 -3.66 -15.98
CA TYR A 125 -3.65 -3.97 -16.65
C TYR A 125 -3.46 -4.92 -17.85
N GLU A 126 -4.53 -5.62 -18.23
CA GLU A 126 -4.47 -6.69 -19.23
C GLU A 126 -5.51 -6.47 -20.34
N PRO A 127 -5.10 -5.86 -21.46
CA PRO A 127 -6.00 -5.58 -22.58
C PRO A 127 -6.43 -6.85 -23.33
N GLY A 128 -5.58 -7.90 -23.32
CA GLY A 128 -5.79 -9.15 -24.04
C GLY A 128 -6.68 -10.18 -23.34
N GLN A 129 -6.82 -10.10 -22.02
CA GLN A 129 -7.55 -11.11 -21.24
C GLN A 129 -9.05 -10.82 -21.18
N ALA A 130 -9.87 -11.84 -21.45
CA ALA A 130 -11.33 -11.75 -21.38
C ALA A 130 -11.85 -11.99 -19.95
N GLY A 131 -11.21 -11.41 -18.93
CA GLY A 131 -11.73 -11.39 -17.54
C GLY A 131 -12.03 -12.77 -16.91
N GLY A 132 -11.45 -13.85 -17.45
CA GLY A 132 -11.67 -15.24 -17.07
C GLY A 132 -10.91 -15.70 -15.81
N LYS A 133 -10.84 -17.02 -15.59
CA LYS A 133 -9.99 -17.59 -14.53
C LYS A 133 -8.51 -17.43 -14.95
N PRO A 134 -7.58 -17.25 -14.00
CA PRO A 134 -6.14 -17.26 -14.30
C PRO A 134 -5.77 -18.52 -15.10
N GLY A 135 -5.08 -18.35 -16.24
CA GLY A 135 -4.68 -19.46 -17.13
C GLY A 135 -5.81 -20.12 -17.92
N ALA A 136 -6.98 -19.49 -18.07
CA ALA A 136 -8.08 -20.04 -18.87
C ALA A 136 -7.99 -19.70 -20.37
N ASP A 137 -7.24 -18.65 -20.73
CA ASP A 137 -7.12 -18.17 -22.10
C ASP A 137 -5.63 -18.15 -22.53
N ASP A 138 -5.08 -19.33 -22.83
CA ASP A 138 -3.82 -19.51 -23.58
C ASP A 138 -4.06 -19.17 -25.07
N ASP A 139 -4.57 -17.97 -25.35
CA ASP A 139 -4.54 -17.45 -26.73
C ASP A 139 -3.16 -16.82 -26.93
N ASP A 140 -2.31 -17.51 -27.70
CA ASP A 140 -0.98 -17.00 -28.13
C ASP A 140 -1.07 -15.64 -28.86
N ASN A 141 -2.27 -15.18 -29.24
CA ASN A 141 -2.53 -13.86 -29.83
C ASN A 141 -3.08 -12.81 -28.85
N ALA A 142 -3.20 -13.15 -27.56
CA ALA A 142 -3.62 -12.19 -26.54
C ALA A 142 -2.64 -11.01 -26.51
N LEU A 143 -3.18 -9.79 -26.39
CA LEU A 143 -2.33 -8.62 -26.19
C LEU A 143 -1.57 -8.77 -24.87
N PRO A 144 -0.27 -8.42 -24.83
CA PRO A 144 0.51 -8.46 -23.60
C PRO A 144 -0.10 -7.55 -22.54
N ALA A 145 0.18 -7.83 -21.27
CA ALA A 145 -0.16 -6.91 -20.20
C ALA A 145 0.68 -5.64 -20.29
N GLU A 146 0.20 -4.57 -19.66
CA GLU A 146 0.83 -3.27 -19.67
C GLU A 146 0.82 -2.64 -18.27
N ILE A 147 1.76 -1.73 -18.03
CA ILE A 147 1.83 -0.89 -16.84
C ILE A 147 1.53 0.54 -17.25
N ALA A 148 0.37 1.06 -16.85
CA ALA A 148 0.04 2.48 -17.01
C ALA A 148 0.76 3.30 -15.94
N ILE A 149 1.51 4.31 -16.37
CA ILE A 149 2.19 5.28 -15.52
C ILE A 149 1.38 6.57 -15.54
N ILE A 150 0.84 6.93 -14.38
CA ILE A 150 -0.07 8.05 -14.20
C ILE A 150 0.60 9.10 -13.32
N ASP A 151 0.65 10.35 -13.80
CA ASP A 151 1.15 11.48 -13.03
C ASP A 151 0.09 11.98 -12.04
N GLU A 152 0.38 11.96 -10.74
CA GLU A 152 -0.56 12.39 -9.69
C GLU A 152 -0.88 13.89 -9.72
N LYS A 153 -0.05 14.71 -10.38
CA LYS A 153 -0.31 16.16 -10.51
C LYS A 153 -1.36 16.45 -11.55
N THR A 154 -1.41 15.64 -12.61
CA THR A 154 -2.26 15.88 -13.77
C THR A 154 -3.36 14.84 -13.95
N TRP A 155 -3.26 13.70 -13.25
CA TRP A 155 -4.14 12.54 -13.36
C TRP A 155 -4.29 12.05 -14.80
N ARG A 156 -3.16 12.00 -15.52
CA ARG A 156 -3.10 11.52 -16.89
C ARG A 156 -2.13 10.36 -16.99
N VAL A 157 -2.48 9.37 -17.79
CA VAL A 157 -1.54 8.37 -18.27
C VAL A 157 -0.49 9.09 -19.12
N ILE A 158 0.75 9.12 -18.65
CA ILE A 158 1.88 9.75 -19.35
C ILE A 158 2.64 8.72 -20.21
N ARG A 159 2.51 7.44 -19.87
CA ARG A 159 3.13 6.32 -20.59
C ARG A 159 2.41 5.02 -20.25
N SER A 160 2.37 4.09 -21.19
CA SER A 160 2.12 2.66 -20.92
C SER A 160 3.36 1.86 -21.31
N VAL A 161 3.77 0.93 -20.46
CA VAL A 161 4.92 0.04 -20.67
C VAL A 161 4.40 -1.36 -20.92
N LYS A 162 4.80 -1.99 -22.03
CA LYS A 162 4.45 -3.39 -22.31
C LYS A 162 5.25 -4.33 -21.41
N SER A 163 4.60 -5.39 -20.93
CA SER A 163 5.20 -6.47 -20.15
C SER A 163 4.87 -7.84 -20.72
N GLY A 164 5.04 -8.88 -19.92
CA GLY A 164 4.58 -10.23 -20.23
C GLY A 164 3.07 -10.42 -20.02
N HIS A 165 2.64 -11.68 -20.01
CA HIS A 165 1.25 -12.06 -19.77
C HIS A 165 0.91 -12.16 -18.28
N GLU A 166 -0.33 -11.80 -17.95
CA GLU A 166 -0.88 -11.86 -16.59
C GLU A 166 0.02 -11.16 -15.54
N THR A 167 0.16 -9.84 -15.62
CA THR A 167 1.05 -9.09 -14.70
C THR A 167 0.38 -8.76 -13.39
N GLU A 168 1.10 -8.98 -12.29
CA GLU A 168 0.59 -8.75 -10.94
C GLU A 168 1.41 -7.70 -10.18
N GLY A 169 2.49 -8.10 -9.52
CA GLY A 169 3.25 -7.24 -8.63
C GLY A 169 4.18 -6.26 -9.36
N VAL A 170 4.23 -5.03 -8.84
CA VAL A 170 5.21 -4.00 -9.23
C VAL A 170 6.10 -3.70 -8.03
N GLU A 171 7.41 -3.63 -8.22
CA GLU A 171 8.39 -3.27 -7.19
C GLU A 171 9.47 -2.36 -7.76
N PHE A 172 10.11 -1.58 -6.90
CA PHE A 172 11.19 -0.67 -7.28
C PHE A 172 12.50 -1.06 -6.59
N SER A 173 13.61 -0.75 -7.23
CA SER A 173 14.90 -0.71 -6.53
C SER A 173 14.89 0.36 -5.44
N ARG A 174 15.77 0.19 -4.45
CA ARG A 174 15.86 1.09 -3.30
C ARG A 174 16.16 2.54 -3.68
N ASP A 175 16.89 2.75 -4.77
CA ASP A 175 17.19 4.07 -5.34
C ASP A 175 16.09 4.61 -6.28
N GLY A 176 15.03 3.82 -6.52
CA GLY A 176 13.89 4.17 -7.35
C GLY A 176 14.17 4.21 -8.85
N THR A 177 15.35 3.76 -9.30
CA THR A 177 15.76 3.87 -10.71
C THR A 177 15.30 2.68 -11.57
N THR A 178 15.02 1.54 -10.95
CA THR A 178 14.63 0.31 -11.61
C THR A 178 13.23 -0.11 -11.16
N MET A 179 12.37 -0.45 -12.11
CA MET A 179 11.04 -1.02 -11.88
C MET A 179 11.04 -2.49 -12.29
N LEU A 180 10.45 -3.34 -11.45
CA LEU A 180 10.36 -4.79 -11.65
C LEU A 180 8.89 -5.21 -11.64
N VAL A 181 8.52 -6.08 -12.57
CA VAL A 181 7.13 -6.54 -12.75
C VAL A 181 7.09 -8.05 -12.92
N THR A 182 6.29 -8.74 -12.11
CA THR A 182 6.10 -10.18 -12.24
C THR A 182 5.06 -10.50 -13.32
N ASN A 183 5.39 -11.41 -14.24
CA ASN A 183 4.48 -11.89 -15.29
C ASN A 183 4.11 -13.34 -14.98
N GLU A 184 2.88 -13.57 -14.52
CA GLU A 184 2.42 -14.89 -14.09
C GLU A 184 2.37 -15.90 -15.22
N GLY A 185 1.84 -15.47 -16.37
CA GLY A 185 1.61 -16.34 -17.53
C GLY A 185 2.92 -16.81 -18.17
N ASP A 186 3.99 -16.05 -17.98
CA ASP A 186 5.28 -16.27 -18.65
C ASP A 186 6.36 -16.86 -17.73
N ASP A 187 6.08 -17.04 -16.44
CA ASP A 187 7.08 -17.40 -15.43
C ASP A 187 8.33 -16.50 -15.47
N THR A 188 8.14 -15.18 -15.61
CA THR A 188 9.25 -14.22 -15.74
C THR A 188 9.10 -13.00 -14.83
N LEU A 189 10.22 -12.32 -14.63
CA LEU A 189 10.31 -10.98 -14.06
C LEU A 189 10.82 -10.01 -15.14
N SER A 190 10.03 -9.01 -15.49
CA SER A 190 10.45 -7.92 -16.36
C SER A 190 11.12 -6.81 -15.55
N VAL A 191 12.21 -6.24 -16.07
CA VAL A 191 12.98 -5.16 -15.45
C VAL A 191 13.04 -3.98 -16.40
N TYR A 192 12.75 -2.79 -15.90
CA TYR A 192 12.66 -1.54 -16.65
C TYR A 192 13.44 -0.42 -15.97
N ASP A 193 13.89 0.56 -16.75
CA ASP A 193 14.27 1.87 -16.22
C ASP A 193 12.99 2.59 -15.76
N ALA A 194 12.92 2.96 -14.49
CA ALA A 194 11.71 3.50 -13.87
C ALA A 194 11.33 4.89 -14.44
N ASN A 195 12.30 5.68 -14.88
CA ASN A 195 12.08 7.04 -15.39
C ASN A 195 11.53 7.02 -16.83
N THR A 196 12.04 6.11 -17.65
CA THR A 196 11.78 6.04 -19.10
C THR A 196 10.84 4.91 -19.48
N GLY A 197 10.60 3.94 -18.59
CA GLY A 197 9.84 2.72 -18.88
C GLY A 197 10.51 1.83 -19.92
N ALA A 198 11.79 2.09 -20.25
CA ALA A 198 12.52 1.31 -21.24
C ALA A 198 12.83 -0.09 -20.67
N PRO A 199 12.61 -1.18 -21.43
CA PRO A 199 12.94 -2.52 -20.99
C PRO A 199 14.46 -2.66 -20.86
N LEU A 200 14.91 -3.18 -19.71
CA LEU A 200 16.30 -3.45 -19.42
C LEU A 200 16.60 -4.95 -19.51
N ARG A 201 15.71 -5.78 -18.97
CA ARG A 201 15.92 -7.23 -18.90
C ARG A 201 14.61 -7.98 -18.71
N THR A 202 14.56 -9.20 -19.23
CA THR A 202 13.57 -10.22 -18.83
C THR A 202 14.33 -11.35 -18.14
N VAL A 203 13.92 -11.70 -16.92
CA VAL A 203 14.56 -12.70 -16.09
C VAL A 203 13.64 -13.92 -16.02
N PRO A 204 14.07 -15.09 -16.52
CA PRO A 204 13.30 -16.32 -16.36
C PRO A 204 13.31 -16.74 -14.90
N LEU A 205 12.12 -17.08 -14.39
CA LEU A 205 11.93 -17.69 -13.08
C LEU A 205 11.70 -19.21 -13.25
N PRO A 206 11.71 -19.99 -12.16
CA PRO A 206 11.42 -21.42 -12.26
C PRO A 206 10.07 -21.69 -12.93
N ALA A 207 10.10 -22.50 -14.00
CA ALA A 207 8.93 -22.81 -14.82
C ALA A 207 7.79 -23.46 -14.01
N GLY A 208 6.55 -23.18 -14.41
CA GLY A 208 5.33 -23.56 -13.70
C GLY A 208 5.16 -22.85 -12.37
N GLY A 209 5.80 -21.70 -12.19
CA GLY A 209 5.87 -20.96 -10.94
C GLY A 209 4.66 -20.06 -10.71
N ARG A 210 4.19 -19.35 -11.75
CA ARG A 210 3.24 -18.22 -11.68
C ARG A 210 3.66 -17.18 -10.63
N PRO A 211 4.64 -16.31 -10.95
CA PRO A 211 5.12 -15.30 -10.03
C PRO A 211 4.07 -14.23 -9.69
N ARG A 212 3.79 -13.99 -8.41
CA ARG A 212 2.74 -13.07 -7.93
C ARG A 212 3.29 -11.83 -7.23
N GLY A 213 3.63 -11.98 -5.95
CA GLY A 213 4.12 -10.91 -5.12
C GLY A 213 5.63 -10.77 -5.28
N ILE A 214 6.09 -9.52 -5.31
CA ILE A 214 7.51 -9.17 -5.30
C ILE A 214 7.78 -8.15 -4.20
N LYS A 215 8.87 -8.32 -3.46
CA LYS A 215 9.34 -7.31 -2.50
C LYS A 215 10.85 -7.16 -2.51
N ALA A 216 11.32 -5.91 -2.52
CA ALA A 216 12.72 -5.59 -2.25
C ALA A 216 13.04 -5.82 -0.76
N SER A 217 14.21 -6.38 -0.51
CA SER A 217 14.80 -6.43 0.84
C SER A 217 15.06 -5.01 1.36
N PRO A 218 15.01 -4.79 2.69
CA PRO A 218 15.17 -3.45 3.27
C PRO A 218 16.53 -2.80 2.99
N ASP A 219 17.58 -3.61 2.80
CA ASP A 219 18.90 -3.11 2.41
C ASP A 219 19.03 -2.89 0.89
N GLY A 220 18.10 -3.41 0.10
CA GLY A 220 18.06 -3.31 -1.36
C GLY A 220 18.96 -4.32 -2.07
N SER A 221 19.55 -5.29 -1.37
CA SER A 221 20.49 -6.26 -1.94
C SER A 221 19.82 -7.40 -2.68
N GLN A 222 18.53 -7.65 -2.40
CA GLN A 222 17.78 -8.80 -2.89
C GLN A 222 16.32 -8.45 -3.20
N TYR A 223 15.69 -9.25 -4.06
CA TYR A 223 14.25 -9.31 -4.28
C TYR A 223 13.70 -10.68 -3.90
N VAL A 224 12.55 -10.71 -3.24
CA VAL A 224 11.80 -11.95 -2.98
C VAL A 224 10.57 -12.00 -3.87
N VAL A 225 10.40 -13.09 -4.62
CA VAL A 225 9.24 -13.31 -5.51
C VAL A 225 8.52 -14.59 -5.13
N THR A 226 7.22 -14.51 -4.84
CA THR A 226 6.38 -15.69 -4.58
C THR A 226 5.98 -16.37 -5.88
N LEU A 227 6.02 -17.70 -5.90
CA LEU A 227 5.63 -18.57 -7.01
C LEU A 227 4.40 -19.38 -6.58
N GLU A 228 3.22 -18.91 -6.97
CA GLU A 228 1.94 -19.41 -6.48
C GLU A 228 1.74 -20.90 -6.77
N SER A 229 1.98 -21.31 -8.02
CA SER A 229 1.67 -22.67 -8.50
C SER A 229 2.64 -23.72 -7.98
N SER A 230 3.89 -23.33 -7.75
CA SER A 230 4.95 -24.23 -7.27
C SER A 230 5.11 -24.24 -5.75
N ASN A 231 4.32 -23.43 -5.02
CA ASN A 231 4.33 -23.30 -3.55
C ASN A 231 5.73 -22.97 -3.02
N ARG A 232 6.35 -21.95 -3.61
CA ARG A 232 7.71 -21.51 -3.30
C ARG A 232 7.81 -20.00 -3.30
N PHE A 233 8.89 -19.47 -2.76
CA PHE A 233 9.42 -18.18 -3.19
C PHE A 233 10.86 -18.33 -3.64
N VAL A 234 11.30 -17.43 -4.51
CA VAL A 234 12.70 -17.28 -4.92
C VAL A 234 13.25 -15.98 -4.39
N VAL A 235 14.55 -15.99 -4.12
CA VAL A 235 15.33 -14.83 -3.75
C VAL A 235 16.28 -14.54 -4.89
N LEU A 236 16.23 -13.33 -5.43
CA LEU A 236 17.10 -12.88 -6.50
C LEU A 236 18.09 -11.87 -5.96
N ASP A 237 19.33 -11.92 -6.46
CA ASP A 237 20.30 -10.85 -6.25
C ASP A 237 19.85 -9.57 -6.98
N ALA A 238 19.89 -8.41 -6.32
CA ALA A 238 19.37 -7.17 -6.90
C ALA A 238 20.30 -6.56 -7.96
N HIS A 239 21.58 -6.96 -8.02
CA HIS A 239 22.54 -6.43 -8.99
C HIS A 239 22.42 -7.14 -10.35
N ASP A 240 22.30 -8.47 -10.37
CA ASP A 240 22.28 -9.24 -11.62
C ASP A 240 21.06 -10.15 -11.80
N PHE A 241 20.11 -10.14 -10.87
CA PHE A 241 18.86 -10.90 -10.89
C PHE A 241 19.03 -12.43 -11.04
N HIS A 242 20.17 -13.00 -10.68
CA HIS A 242 20.26 -14.46 -10.58
C HIS A 242 19.51 -14.95 -9.34
N VAL A 243 18.93 -16.15 -9.42
CA VAL A 243 18.28 -16.78 -8.26
C VAL A 243 19.37 -17.25 -7.29
N VAL A 244 19.39 -16.64 -6.10
CA VAL A 244 20.30 -16.97 -5.00
C VAL A 244 19.81 -18.21 -4.27
N THR A 245 18.51 -18.29 -3.99
CA THR A 245 17.90 -19.43 -3.34
C THR A 245 16.42 -19.56 -3.67
N THR A 246 15.89 -20.77 -3.50
CA THR A 246 14.48 -21.11 -3.63
C THR A 246 14.03 -21.78 -2.34
N VAL A 247 12.91 -21.33 -1.79
CA VAL A 247 12.42 -21.76 -0.47
C VAL A 247 11.00 -22.27 -0.61
N ASP A 248 10.74 -23.45 -0.07
CA ASP A 248 9.41 -24.04 -0.05
C ASP A 248 8.49 -23.24 0.89
N THR A 249 7.25 -23.04 0.46
CA THR A 249 6.17 -22.46 1.24
C THR A 249 5.01 -23.45 1.36
N LYS A 250 4.01 -23.04 2.12
CA LYS A 250 2.66 -23.62 2.09
C LYS A 250 1.92 -23.23 0.80
N LEU A 251 0.69 -23.75 0.66
CA LEU A 251 -0.04 -23.72 -0.60
C LEU A 251 -0.41 -22.30 -1.06
N GLY A 252 -0.05 -21.99 -2.30
CA GLY A 252 -0.42 -20.75 -3.00
C GLY A 252 0.12 -19.48 -2.34
N PRO A 253 1.45 -19.31 -2.22
CA PRO A 253 2.02 -18.06 -1.73
C PRO A 253 1.64 -16.90 -2.66
N TYR A 254 1.27 -15.76 -2.09
CA TYR A 254 0.81 -14.58 -2.84
C TYR A 254 1.54 -13.32 -2.40
N GLY A 255 1.00 -12.57 -1.44
CA GLY A 255 1.66 -11.39 -0.89
C GLY A 255 2.90 -11.78 -0.11
N VAL A 256 3.96 -10.97 -0.24
CA VAL A 256 5.21 -11.09 0.50
C VAL A 256 5.67 -9.73 0.98
N ALA A 257 6.17 -9.64 2.22
CA ALA A 257 6.76 -8.42 2.74
C ALA A 257 7.72 -8.71 3.89
N PHE A 258 8.71 -7.83 4.06
CA PHE A 258 9.53 -7.78 5.26
C PHE A 258 8.82 -6.98 6.36
N ASP A 259 9.08 -7.30 7.62
CA ASP A 259 8.68 -6.43 8.73
C ASP A 259 9.39 -5.07 8.68
N PRO A 260 8.90 -4.05 9.42
CA PRO A 260 9.55 -2.74 9.46
C PRO A 260 11.03 -2.80 9.87
N ALA A 261 11.39 -3.75 10.73
CA ALA A 261 12.77 -3.96 11.19
C ALA A 261 13.66 -4.74 10.20
N GLY A 262 13.10 -5.36 9.17
CA GLY A 262 13.82 -6.17 8.19
C GLY A 262 14.36 -7.50 8.72
N LYS A 263 13.86 -7.98 9.85
CA LYS A 263 14.31 -9.22 10.50
C LYS A 263 13.46 -10.42 10.13
N ARG A 264 12.24 -10.20 9.63
CA ARG A 264 11.28 -11.25 9.32
C ARG A 264 10.72 -11.04 7.92
N LEU A 265 10.52 -12.13 7.21
CA LEU A 265 9.83 -12.19 5.94
C LEU A 265 8.49 -12.89 6.15
N PHE A 266 7.42 -12.26 5.70
CA PHE A 266 6.05 -12.77 5.80
C PHE A 266 5.54 -13.15 4.42
N VAL A 267 4.93 -14.32 4.31
CA VAL A 267 4.35 -14.82 3.05
C VAL A 267 2.93 -15.31 3.30
N ALA A 268 1.96 -14.74 2.58
CA ALA A 268 0.58 -15.19 2.65
C ALA A 268 0.39 -16.44 1.78
N ALA A 269 0.30 -17.62 2.39
CA ALA A 269 -0.03 -18.89 1.72
C ALA A 269 -1.55 -19.01 1.59
N ALA A 270 -2.08 -18.33 0.58
CA ALA A 270 -3.49 -18.00 0.44
C ALA A 270 -4.41 -19.21 0.31
N ARG A 271 -3.93 -20.30 -0.32
CA ARG A 271 -4.69 -21.56 -0.50
C ARG A 271 -4.59 -22.47 0.73
N ASP A 272 -3.60 -22.25 1.58
CA ASP A 272 -3.42 -22.98 2.85
C ASP A 272 -4.19 -22.33 4.01
N ALA A 273 -4.64 -21.08 3.86
CA ALA A 273 -5.17 -20.27 4.96
C ALA A 273 -4.15 -20.05 6.09
N THR A 274 -2.88 -19.85 5.69
CA THR A 274 -1.75 -19.62 6.60
C THR A 274 -0.97 -18.37 6.19
N LEU A 275 -0.56 -17.56 7.15
CA LEU A 275 0.54 -16.60 6.99
C LEU A 275 1.81 -17.23 7.53
N GLN A 276 2.80 -17.42 6.68
CA GLN A 276 4.09 -17.99 7.08
C GLN A 276 5.08 -16.89 7.43
N VAL A 277 5.90 -17.14 8.44
CA VAL A 277 6.97 -16.26 8.88
C VAL A 277 8.31 -16.97 8.71
N PHE A 278 9.26 -16.27 8.11
CA PHE A 278 10.62 -16.73 7.89
C PHE A 278 11.61 -15.72 8.48
N ASP A 279 12.81 -16.20 8.82
CA ASP A 279 13.92 -15.30 9.11
C ASP A 279 14.35 -14.57 7.82
N ALA A 280 14.52 -13.26 7.87
CA ALA A 280 14.82 -12.47 6.67
C ALA A 280 16.24 -12.67 6.13
N HIS A 281 17.18 -13.16 6.96
CA HIS A 281 18.58 -13.30 6.56
C HIS A 281 18.86 -14.66 5.92
N ASN A 282 18.33 -15.74 6.50
CA ASN A 282 18.62 -17.10 6.04
C ASN A 282 17.38 -17.84 5.51
N TYR A 283 16.20 -17.21 5.54
CA TYR A 283 14.93 -17.77 5.07
C TYR A 283 14.49 -19.06 5.76
N ALA A 284 15.01 -19.34 6.95
CA ALA A 284 14.51 -20.43 7.76
C ALA A 284 13.05 -20.15 8.15
N HIS A 285 12.18 -21.15 7.98
CA HIS A 285 10.81 -21.09 8.47
C HIS A 285 10.80 -20.96 10.00
N LEU A 286 9.96 -20.05 10.50
CA LEU A 286 9.85 -19.72 11.93
C LEU A 286 8.47 -20.03 12.50
N ALA A 287 7.41 -19.72 11.75
CA ALA A 287 6.05 -19.86 12.24
C ALA A 287 5.03 -19.99 11.11
N ASP A 288 3.93 -20.67 11.42
CA ASP A 288 2.71 -20.68 10.63
C ASP A 288 1.59 -20.06 11.47
N VAL A 289 0.96 -19.01 10.96
CA VAL A 289 -0.14 -18.31 11.62
C VAL A 289 -1.45 -18.67 10.93
N PRO A 290 -2.41 -19.34 11.62
CA PRO A 290 -3.72 -19.63 11.04
C PRO A 290 -4.50 -18.35 10.76
N VAL A 291 -4.94 -18.17 9.52
CA VAL A 291 -5.68 -16.98 9.07
C VAL A 291 -6.91 -17.40 8.27
N GLY A 292 -7.56 -16.44 7.59
CA GLY A 292 -8.72 -16.70 6.75
C GLY A 292 -8.38 -17.37 5.41
N LYS A 293 -9.43 -17.59 4.61
CA LYS A 293 -9.32 -18.17 3.27
C LYS A 293 -9.01 -17.09 2.25
N ARG A 294 -8.07 -17.37 1.33
CA ARG A 294 -7.65 -16.46 0.25
C ARG A 294 -7.22 -15.08 0.79
N CYS A 295 -6.29 -15.10 1.73
CA CYS A 295 -5.58 -13.88 2.14
C CYS A 295 -4.48 -13.60 1.14
N TRP A 296 -4.60 -12.51 0.38
CA TRP A 296 -3.63 -12.17 -0.67
C TRP A 296 -2.68 -11.08 -0.22
N HIS A 297 -3.22 -9.95 0.23
CA HIS A 297 -2.42 -8.80 0.62
C HIS A 297 -2.53 -8.49 2.10
N PHE A 298 -1.48 -7.86 2.61
CA PHE A 298 -1.37 -7.49 4.02
C PHE A 298 -0.49 -6.28 4.21
N SER A 299 -0.76 -5.55 5.28
CA SER A 299 0.03 -4.40 5.71
C SER A 299 0.22 -4.43 7.22
N PHE A 300 1.36 -3.96 7.70
CA PHE A 300 1.61 -3.76 9.11
C PHE A 300 0.88 -2.50 9.58
N THR A 301 0.50 -2.45 10.85
CA THR A 301 0.18 -1.17 11.47
C THR A 301 1.38 -0.21 11.40
N PRO A 302 1.17 1.11 11.48
CA PRO A 302 2.26 2.09 11.42
C PRO A 302 3.31 1.90 12.52
N ASP A 303 2.90 1.39 13.68
CA ASP A 303 3.78 1.05 14.80
C ASP A 303 4.48 -0.32 14.65
N GLY A 304 4.16 -1.08 13.60
CA GLY A 304 4.67 -2.43 13.34
C GLY A 304 4.18 -3.52 14.28
N ALA A 305 3.25 -3.23 15.20
CA ALA A 305 2.83 -4.17 16.24
C ALA A 305 1.84 -5.23 15.75
N ARG A 306 1.13 -4.97 14.65
CA ARG A 306 0.12 -5.86 14.07
C ARG A 306 0.30 -6.00 12.57
N LEU A 307 -0.17 -7.12 12.02
CA LEU A 307 -0.43 -7.27 10.60
C LEU A 307 -1.94 -7.38 10.36
N LEU A 308 -2.41 -6.67 9.34
CA LEU A 308 -3.78 -6.76 8.84
C LEU A 308 -3.76 -7.47 7.49
N LEU A 309 -4.48 -8.59 7.38
CA LEU A 309 -4.51 -9.44 6.18
C LEU A 309 -5.90 -9.42 5.55
N ALA A 310 -6.01 -8.97 4.30
CA ALA A 310 -7.26 -8.98 3.55
C ALA A 310 -7.56 -10.39 3.01
N CYS A 311 -8.57 -11.05 3.59
CA CYS A 311 -8.93 -12.44 3.34
C CYS A 311 -10.26 -12.56 2.58
N GLY A 312 -10.18 -12.56 1.26
CA GLY A 312 -11.34 -12.37 0.41
C GLY A 312 -12.38 -13.49 0.47
N ARG A 313 -11.99 -14.76 0.66
CA ARG A 313 -12.97 -15.85 0.84
C ARG A 313 -13.47 -15.98 2.27
N SER A 314 -12.91 -15.20 3.20
CA SER A 314 -13.46 -15.02 4.55
C SER A 314 -14.29 -13.74 4.69
N ASN A 315 -14.39 -12.91 3.64
CA ASN A 315 -15.12 -11.63 3.66
C ASN A 315 -14.69 -10.71 4.82
N ALA A 316 -13.38 -10.69 5.12
CA ALA A 316 -12.88 -10.04 6.32
C ALA A 316 -11.38 -9.71 6.24
N VAL A 317 -10.93 -8.89 7.18
CA VAL A 317 -9.53 -8.68 7.51
C VAL A 317 -9.17 -9.44 8.78
N TYR A 318 -8.05 -10.16 8.78
CA TYR A 318 -7.50 -10.83 9.96
C TYR A 318 -6.41 -9.97 10.59
N VAL A 319 -6.48 -9.79 11.90
CA VAL A 319 -5.48 -9.05 12.67
C VAL A 319 -4.57 -10.05 13.39
N VAL A 320 -3.28 -9.94 13.16
CA VAL A 320 -2.24 -10.82 13.72
C VAL A 320 -1.27 -9.99 14.55
N ASP A 321 -0.86 -10.50 15.71
CA ASP A 321 0.25 -9.92 16.48
C ASP A 321 1.59 -10.19 15.77
N ALA A 322 2.32 -9.12 15.46
CA ALA A 322 3.56 -9.21 14.67
C ALA A 322 4.73 -9.84 15.43
N GLN A 323 4.64 -9.97 16.76
CA GLN A 323 5.71 -10.51 17.60
C GLN A 323 5.40 -11.94 18.07
N THR A 324 4.17 -12.18 18.50
CA THR A 324 3.76 -13.49 19.04
C THR A 324 3.19 -14.42 17.97
N TYR A 325 2.92 -13.88 16.78
CA TYR A 325 2.34 -14.61 15.64
C TYR A 325 0.98 -15.25 15.97
N GLN A 326 0.22 -14.59 16.83
CA GLN A 326 -1.14 -14.99 17.20
C GLN A 326 -2.17 -14.21 16.39
N THR A 327 -3.16 -14.92 15.84
CA THR A 327 -4.35 -14.30 15.28
C THR A 327 -5.22 -13.78 16.42
N LEU A 328 -5.43 -12.46 16.45
CA LEU A 328 -6.10 -11.77 17.53
C LEU A 328 -7.60 -11.63 17.28
N GLN A 329 -7.99 -11.22 16.07
CA GLN A 329 -9.38 -11.01 15.71
C GLN A 329 -9.61 -10.99 14.20
N GLN A 330 -10.89 -11.01 13.83
CA GLN A 330 -11.37 -10.85 12.47
C GLN A 330 -12.29 -9.63 12.40
N ILE A 331 -12.03 -8.73 11.45
CA ILE A 331 -12.86 -7.56 11.15
C ILE A 331 -13.69 -7.91 9.91
N GLY A 332 -14.99 -8.12 10.09
CA GLY A 332 -15.93 -8.56 9.06
C GLY A 332 -16.46 -7.45 8.16
N ASP A 333 -17.57 -7.75 7.47
CA ASP A 333 -18.30 -6.84 6.57
C ASP A 333 -17.47 -6.28 5.40
N LEU A 334 -16.48 -7.06 4.97
CA LEU A 334 -15.59 -6.76 3.84
C LEU A 334 -15.65 -7.88 2.80
N PRO A 335 -16.78 -8.04 2.08
CA PRO A 335 -16.97 -9.13 1.14
C PRO A 335 -15.90 -9.12 0.05
N LEU A 336 -15.27 -10.26 -0.23
CA LEU A 336 -14.19 -10.34 -1.22
C LEU A 336 -13.09 -9.27 -1.01
N ALA A 337 -12.68 -9.07 0.26
CA ALA A 337 -11.50 -8.26 0.59
C ALA A 337 -10.28 -8.69 -0.25
N TRP A 338 -9.54 -7.73 -0.81
CA TRP A 338 -8.45 -7.99 -1.76
C TRP A 338 -7.14 -7.35 -1.30
N GLY A 339 -7.05 -6.03 -1.40
CA GLY A 339 -5.87 -5.23 -1.10
C GLY A 339 -6.03 -4.50 0.21
N ILE A 340 -4.91 -4.19 0.86
CA ILE A 340 -4.90 -3.40 2.08
C ILE A 340 -3.66 -2.52 2.17
N VAL A 341 -3.87 -1.26 2.55
CA VAL A 341 -2.81 -0.29 2.88
C VAL A 341 -3.14 0.46 4.17
N THR A 342 -2.14 1.04 4.81
CA THR A 342 -2.25 1.78 6.08
C THR A 342 -1.80 3.23 5.94
N TRP A 343 -2.38 4.10 6.75
CA TRP A 343 -1.94 5.47 6.95
C TRP A 343 -1.76 5.78 8.44
N PRO A 344 -0.64 6.36 8.89
CA PRO A 344 0.61 6.56 8.13
C PRO A 344 1.12 5.26 7.47
N THR A 345 1.84 5.38 6.36
CA THR A 345 2.32 4.21 5.60
C THR A 345 3.21 3.32 6.45
N SER A 346 3.07 2.00 6.27
CA SER A 346 3.90 0.99 6.91
C SER A 346 4.46 -0.01 5.90
N ALA A 347 5.16 -1.02 6.39
CA ALA A 347 5.55 -2.16 5.56
C ALA A 347 4.31 -2.96 5.15
N GLY A 348 4.30 -3.50 3.94
CA GLY A 348 3.20 -4.34 3.46
C GLY A 348 3.49 -4.94 2.09
N SER A 349 2.65 -5.88 1.66
CA SER A 349 2.89 -6.61 0.41
C SER A 349 2.57 -5.80 -0.85
N ILE A 350 1.84 -4.68 -0.70
CA ILE A 350 1.54 -3.74 -1.80
C ILE A 350 1.93 -2.29 -1.51
N GLU A 351 2.33 -2.01 -0.27
CA GLU A 351 2.78 -0.68 0.16
C GLU A 351 4.06 -0.28 -0.59
N SER A 352 4.12 0.97 -1.03
CA SER A 352 5.38 1.62 -1.37
C SER A 352 6.02 2.23 -0.13
N ARG A 353 7.35 2.35 -0.14
CA ARG A 353 8.13 3.06 0.87
C ARG A 353 8.76 4.30 0.27
#